data_AF-A0A764DFI3-F1
#
_entry.id   AF-A0A764DFI3-F1
#
_cell.length_a   1.000
_cell.length_b   1.000
_cell.length_c   1.000
_cell.angle_alpha   90.00
_cell.angle_beta   90.00
_cell.angle_gamma   90.00
#
_symmetry.space_group_name_H-M   'P 1'
#
loop_
_entity.id
_entity.type
_entity.pdbx_description
1 polymer ?
#
loop_
_entity_poly.entity_id
_entity_poly.type
_entity_poly.pdbx_seq_one_letter_code
_entity_poly.pdbx_strand_id
1 'polypeptide(L)'
;FSNEFSLPYLTKVRPETTTAMARIIGQLMSEIRVPFGVNVLWDPVASFDLAMATDAKFIREIFTGAYASDFGVWDTNVGETIRHQHRIGAGHVKTLFNIVPEAAVYLGNRDVCSIAKSTVFNNNPDALCVSGLTAGARTDSAILKRVKETVPDTVVLANTGVCLENVEEQLCIADGCVTATTFKKDGVFANFVDQARVAKFMEKVRHIRQ
;
A
#
# COMPACT_ATOMS: atom_id res chain seq x y z
N PHE A 1 -4.48 -1.98 -9.02
CA PHE A 1 -5.72 -2.78 -8.93
C PHE A 1 -5.78 -3.47 -7.58
N SER A 2 -6.95 -3.54 -6.95
CA SER A 2 -7.14 -4.31 -5.71
C SER A 2 -8.52 -4.98 -5.67
N ASN A 3 -8.67 -5.97 -4.80
CA ASN A 3 -9.92 -6.65 -4.47
C ASN A 3 -10.66 -5.97 -3.29
N GLU A 4 -10.61 -4.64 -3.18
CA GLU A 4 -11.12 -3.84 -2.04
C GLU A 4 -12.60 -4.04 -1.67
N PHE A 5 -13.38 -4.66 -2.55
CA PHE A 5 -14.80 -4.94 -2.31
C PHE A 5 -15.09 -6.44 -2.12
N SER A 6 -14.06 -7.27 -2.02
CA SER A 6 -14.16 -8.70 -1.68
C SER A 6 -14.27 -8.91 -0.17
N LEU A 7 -15.06 -8.09 0.51
CA LEU A 7 -15.31 -8.19 1.94
C LEU A 7 -16.21 -9.41 2.23
N PRO A 8 -15.94 -10.18 3.30
CA PRO A 8 -14.78 -10.09 4.20
C PRO A 8 -13.50 -10.66 3.57
N TYR A 9 -12.35 -10.06 3.88
CA TYR A 9 -11.06 -10.47 3.32
C TYR A 9 -10.52 -11.78 3.91
N LEU A 10 -9.64 -12.42 3.16
CA LEU A 10 -8.84 -13.58 3.58
C LEU A 10 -7.36 -13.19 3.64
N THR A 11 -6.62 -13.75 4.59
CA THR A 11 -5.14 -13.67 4.63
C THR A 11 -4.47 -14.72 3.73
N LYS A 12 -5.28 -15.65 3.19
CA LYS A 12 -4.91 -16.57 2.13
C LYS A 12 -6.08 -16.68 1.17
N VAL A 13 -6.02 -15.98 0.04
CA VAL A 13 -7.12 -15.98 -0.91
C VAL A 13 -7.20 -17.30 -1.66
N ARG A 14 -8.38 -17.57 -2.22
CA ARG A 14 -8.56 -18.72 -3.11
C ARG A 14 -8.26 -18.31 -4.55
N PRO A 15 -7.92 -19.27 -5.45
CA PRO A 15 -7.51 -18.96 -6.82
C PRO A 15 -8.53 -18.16 -7.64
N GLU A 16 -9.82 -18.23 -7.31
CA GLU A 16 -10.85 -17.42 -7.99
C GLU A 16 -10.59 -15.91 -7.91
N THR A 17 -10.01 -15.42 -6.80
CA THR A 17 -9.71 -14.00 -6.63
C THR A 17 -8.65 -13.54 -7.62
N THR A 18 -7.48 -14.21 -7.65
CA THR A 18 -6.39 -13.86 -8.56
C THR A 18 -6.76 -14.13 -10.02
N THR A 19 -7.49 -15.21 -10.31
CA THR A 19 -7.94 -15.54 -11.66
C THR A 19 -8.88 -14.48 -12.23
N ALA A 20 -9.87 -14.04 -11.45
CA ALA A 20 -10.81 -13.00 -11.88
C ALA A 20 -10.10 -11.66 -12.09
N MET A 21 -9.21 -11.26 -11.16
CA MET A 21 -8.43 -10.04 -11.29
C MET A 21 -7.51 -10.08 -12.53
N ALA A 22 -6.80 -11.18 -12.75
CA ALA A 22 -5.92 -11.36 -13.90
C ALA A 22 -6.68 -11.26 -15.23
N ARG A 23 -7.85 -11.89 -15.33
CA ARG A 23 -8.73 -11.80 -16.51
C ARG A 23 -9.10 -10.36 -16.83
N ILE A 24 -9.52 -9.59 -15.82
CA ILE A 24 -9.95 -8.19 -15.98
C ILE A 24 -8.76 -7.31 -16.37
N ILE A 25 -7.66 -7.39 -15.62
CA ILE A 25 -6.45 -6.60 -15.90
C ILE A 25 -5.95 -6.90 -17.32
N GLY A 26 -5.91 -8.18 -17.71
CA GLY A 26 -5.52 -8.61 -19.05
C GLY A 26 -6.34 -7.98 -20.18
N GLN A 27 -7.65 -7.74 -19.98
CA GLN A 27 -8.47 -7.01 -20.97
C GLN A 27 -8.16 -5.52 -21.03
N LEU A 28 -7.78 -4.94 -19.89
CA LEU A 28 -7.47 -3.52 -19.78
C LEU A 28 -6.01 -3.20 -20.15
N MET A 29 -5.15 -4.19 -20.38
CA MET A 29 -3.73 -3.97 -20.66
C MET A 29 -3.50 -3.02 -21.84
N SER A 30 -4.33 -3.10 -22.89
CA SER A 30 -4.24 -2.21 -24.05
C SER A 30 -4.69 -0.78 -23.75
N GLU A 31 -5.25 -0.48 -22.57
CA GLU A 31 -5.69 0.85 -22.13
C GLU A 31 -4.78 1.44 -21.04
N ILE A 32 -4.03 0.61 -20.33
CA ILE A 32 -3.09 1.05 -19.30
C ILE A 32 -1.88 1.72 -19.99
N ARG A 33 -1.56 2.96 -19.57
CA ARG A 33 -0.49 3.80 -20.15
C ARG A 33 0.60 4.20 -19.17
N VAL A 34 0.38 3.94 -17.89
CA VAL A 34 1.30 4.28 -16.81
C VAL A 34 1.64 3.01 -16.02
N PRO A 35 2.79 2.96 -15.33
CA PRO A 35 3.09 1.86 -14.43
C PRO A 35 1.95 1.64 -13.43
N PHE A 36 1.58 0.39 -13.23
CA PHE A 36 0.52 0.03 -12.29
C PHE A 36 1.01 -1.04 -11.32
N GLY A 37 0.34 -1.13 -10.18
CA GLY A 37 0.56 -2.17 -9.18
C GLY A 37 -0.71 -2.95 -8.90
N VAL A 38 -0.54 -4.07 -8.20
CA VAL A 38 -1.64 -4.94 -7.75
C VAL A 38 -1.56 -5.16 -6.24
N ASN A 39 -2.71 -5.42 -5.62
CA ASN A 39 -2.81 -5.67 -4.20
C ASN A 39 -3.98 -6.64 -3.96
N VAL A 40 -3.67 -7.87 -3.55
CA VAL A 40 -4.64 -8.92 -3.25
C VAL A 40 -4.77 -8.99 -1.72
N LEU A 41 -5.59 -8.12 -1.16
CA LEU A 41 -5.77 -7.94 0.28
C LEU A 41 -6.24 -9.26 0.94
N TRP A 42 -5.56 -9.84 1.93
CA TRP A 42 -4.26 -9.50 2.54
C TRP A 42 -3.26 -10.65 2.36
N ASP A 43 -2.93 -10.94 1.10
CA ASP A 43 -2.16 -12.10 0.66
C ASP A 43 -1.01 -11.65 -0.27
N PRO A 44 0.20 -11.46 0.28
CA PRO A 44 1.33 -11.01 -0.51
C PRO A 44 1.85 -12.07 -1.49
N VAL A 45 1.63 -13.36 -1.23
CA VAL A 45 1.99 -14.44 -2.17
C VAL A 45 1.10 -14.36 -3.40
N ALA A 46 -0.21 -14.28 -3.20
CA ALA A 46 -1.17 -14.11 -4.28
C ALA A 46 -0.97 -12.78 -5.04
N SER A 47 -0.56 -11.71 -4.34
CA SER A 47 -0.20 -10.44 -4.96
C SER A 47 0.99 -10.56 -5.91
N PHE A 48 2.03 -11.32 -5.55
CA PHE A 48 3.15 -11.60 -6.46
C PHE A 48 2.74 -12.45 -7.66
N ASP A 49 1.93 -13.48 -7.46
CA ASP A 49 1.43 -14.32 -8.55
C ASP A 49 0.62 -13.49 -9.56
N LEU A 50 -0.27 -12.63 -9.05
CA LEU A 50 -1.05 -11.72 -9.90
C LEU A 50 -0.16 -10.70 -10.60
N ALA A 51 0.86 -10.16 -9.92
CA ALA A 51 1.77 -9.18 -10.50
C ALA A 51 2.53 -9.78 -11.70
N MET A 52 3.06 -10.99 -11.54
CA MET A 52 3.73 -11.72 -12.62
C MET A 52 2.80 -12.04 -13.79
N ALA A 53 1.57 -12.43 -13.50
CA ALA A 53 0.60 -12.77 -14.55
C ALA A 53 0.12 -11.55 -15.36
N THR A 54 0.33 -10.33 -14.85
CA THR A 54 -0.24 -9.10 -15.43
C THR A 54 0.80 -8.02 -15.75
N ASP A 55 2.10 -8.31 -15.59
CA ASP A 55 3.20 -7.35 -15.77
C ASP A 55 3.17 -6.14 -14.82
N ALA A 56 2.47 -6.25 -13.68
CA ALA A 56 2.41 -5.19 -12.68
C ALA A 56 3.80 -4.89 -12.12
N LYS A 57 4.08 -3.62 -11.83
CA LYS A 57 5.42 -3.14 -11.45
C LYS A 57 5.66 -3.07 -9.96
N PHE A 58 4.61 -3.11 -9.15
CA PHE A 58 4.72 -3.07 -7.70
C PHE A 58 3.53 -3.74 -7.03
N ILE A 59 3.75 -4.20 -5.80
CA ILE A 59 2.70 -4.64 -4.89
C ILE A 59 2.80 -3.87 -3.58
N ARG A 60 1.68 -3.72 -2.89
CA ARG A 60 1.62 -3.03 -1.58
C ARG A 60 0.87 -3.90 -0.60
N GLU A 61 1.56 -4.40 0.41
CA GLU A 61 1.03 -5.41 1.32
C GLU A 61 1.62 -5.30 2.72
N ILE A 62 1.05 -6.08 3.65
CA ILE A 62 1.61 -6.29 4.98
C ILE A 62 2.51 -7.52 4.96
N PHE A 63 3.80 -7.29 4.74
CA PHE A 63 4.78 -8.38 4.61
C PHE A 63 5.31 -8.89 5.95
N THR A 64 5.39 -8.01 6.95
CA THR A 64 6.14 -8.23 8.19
C THR A 64 5.30 -7.90 9.41
N GLY A 65 5.60 -8.55 10.53
CA GLY A 65 5.00 -8.27 11.83
C GLY A 65 3.97 -9.29 12.25
N ALA A 66 3.53 -9.17 13.50
CA ALA A 66 2.44 -9.96 14.04
C ALA A 66 1.40 -9.00 14.64
N TYR A 67 0.16 -9.10 14.17
CA TYR A 67 -0.89 -8.14 14.50
C TYR A 67 -2.14 -8.85 15.02
N ALA A 68 -2.88 -8.20 15.91
CA ALA A 68 -4.25 -8.57 16.26
C ALA A 68 -5.23 -7.60 15.60
N SER A 69 -6.35 -8.13 15.10
CA SER A 69 -7.42 -7.37 14.42
C SER A 69 -8.72 -8.18 14.39
N ASP A 70 -9.71 -7.70 13.63
CA ASP A 70 -10.94 -8.42 13.31
C ASP A 70 -10.72 -9.77 12.57
N PHE A 71 -9.55 -10.00 11.98
CA PHE A 71 -9.17 -11.30 11.37
C PHE A 71 -8.56 -12.29 12.37
N GLY A 72 -8.44 -11.90 13.64
CA GLY A 72 -7.62 -12.62 14.63
C GLY A 72 -6.16 -12.22 14.54
N VAL A 73 -5.27 -13.22 14.67
CA VAL A 73 -3.81 -13.02 14.63
C VAL A 73 -3.30 -13.11 13.20
N TRP A 74 -2.60 -12.06 12.76
CA TRP A 74 -1.86 -12.03 11.51
C TRP A 74 -0.45 -12.52 11.82
N ASP A 75 -0.11 -13.72 11.35
CA ASP A 75 1.21 -14.32 11.51
C ASP A 75 1.95 -14.27 10.18
N THR A 76 2.56 -13.11 9.89
CA THR A 76 3.22 -12.91 8.59
C THR A 76 4.53 -13.69 8.50
N ASN A 77 4.87 -14.14 7.29
CA ASN A 77 6.14 -14.81 7.00
C ASN A 77 6.82 -14.19 5.78
N VAL A 78 7.45 -13.03 5.98
CA VAL A 78 8.20 -12.32 4.93
C VAL A 78 9.25 -13.21 4.26
N GLY A 79 9.87 -14.12 4.99
CA GLY A 79 10.89 -15.02 4.47
C GLY A 79 10.33 -15.99 3.42
N GLU A 80 9.14 -16.56 3.63
CA GLU A 80 8.50 -17.39 2.61
C GLU A 80 8.01 -16.53 1.45
N THR A 81 7.38 -15.39 1.74
CA THR A 81 6.86 -14.47 0.73
C THR A 81 7.93 -13.98 -0.25
N ILE A 82 9.09 -13.54 0.24
CA ILE A 82 10.19 -13.06 -0.62
C ILE A 82 10.89 -14.23 -1.33
N ARG A 83 11.03 -15.41 -0.70
CA ARG A 83 11.53 -16.59 -1.42
C ARG A 83 10.60 -17.02 -2.54
N HIS A 84 9.29 -16.90 -2.35
CA HIS A 84 8.31 -17.14 -3.40
C HIS A 84 8.47 -16.13 -4.55
N GLN A 85 8.62 -14.84 -4.25
CA GLN A 85 8.94 -13.82 -5.26
C GLN A 85 10.13 -14.23 -6.14
N HIS A 86 11.23 -14.67 -5.53
CA HIS A 86 12.40 -15.15 -6.27
C HIS A 86 12.10 -16.44 -7.06
N ARG A 87 11.38 -17.40 -6.46
CA ARG A 87 11.01 -18.68 -7.07
C ARG A 87 10.25 -18.50 -8.39
N ILE A 88 9.39 -17.48 -8.46
CA ILE A 88 8.58 -17.20 -9.66
C ILE A 88 9.21 -16.14 -10.60
N GLY A 89 10.41 -15.65 -10.30
CA GLY A 89 11.09 -14.63 -11.12
C GLY A 89 10.56 -13.19 -10.95
N ALA A 90 9.81 -12.92 -9.88
CA ALA A 90 9.19 -11.62 -9.59
C ALA A 90 10.14 -10.59 -8.94
N GLY A 91 11.46 -10.78 -9.01
CA GLY A 91 12.43 -9.87 -8.38
C GLY A 91 12.41 -8.43 -8.92
N HIS A 92 11.77 -8.20 -10.07
CA HIS A 92 11.58 -6.88 -10.65
C HIS A 92 10.31 -6.15 -10.14
N VAL A 93 9.41 -6.87 -9.46
CA VAL A 93 8.19 -6.29 -8.87
C VAL A 93 8.56 -5.60 -7.57
N LYS A 94 8.36 -4.29 -7.50
CA LYS A 94 8.68 -3.47 -6.34
C LYS A 94 7.76 -3.77 -5.16
N THR A 95 8.31 -3.67 -3.95
CA THR A 95 7.61 -4.01 -2.71
C THR A 95 7.37 -2.78 -1.84
N LEU A 96 6.10 -2.44 -1.63
CA LEU A 96 5.68 -1.34 -0.77
C LEU A 96 5.17 -1.91 0.56
N PHE A 97 5.96 -1.83 1.61
CA PHE A 97 5.69 -2.46 2.91
C PHE A 97 4.79 -1.57 3.76
N ASN A 98 3.52 -1.94 3.93
CA ASN A 98 2.66 -1.28 4.90
C ASN A 98 2.98 -1.77 6.31
N ILE A 99 3.56 -0.88 7.13
CA ILE A 99 4.01 -1.21 8.50
C ILE A 99 3.00 -0.80 9.57
N VAL A 100 1.95 -0.06 9.19
CA VAL A 100 0.83 0.35 10.07
C VAL A 100 -0.49 -0.11 9.42
N PRO A 101 -0.88 -1.38 9.57
CA PRO A 101 -2.20 -1.85 9.16
C PRO A 101 -3.31 -0.99 9.75
N GLU A 102 -4.35 -0.76 8.95
CA GLU A 102 -5.61 -0.22 9.47
C GLU A 102 -6.33 -1.30 10.29
N ALA A 103 -7.03 -0.88 11.35
CA ALA A 103 -7.80 -1.77 12.24
C ALA A 103 -7.01 -2.94 12.84
N ALA A 104 -5.68 -2.83 12.97
CA ALA A 104 -4.86 -3.82 13.64
C ALA A 104 -3.85 -3.19 14.61
N VAL A 105 -3.46 -3.96 15.63
CA VAL A 105 -2.48 -3.57 16.64
C VAL A 105 -1.33 -4.56 16.64
N TYR A 106 -0.10 -4.04 16.67
CA TYR A 106 1.10 -4.87 16.73
C TYR A 106 1.18 -5.59 18.09
N LEU A 107 1.24 -6.92 18.08
CA LEU A 107 1.16 -7.75 19.31
C LEU A 107 2.29 -7.51 20.31
N GLY A 108 3.45 -7.09 19.85
CA GLY A 108 4.62 -6.81 20.68
C GLY A 108 4.73 -5.39 21.25
N ASN A 109 3.70 -4.53 21.11
CA ASN A 109 3.72 -3.12 21.55
C ASN A 109 4.99 -2.35 21.12
N ARG A 110 5.53 -2.68 19.95
CA ARG A 110 6.74 -2.03 19.43
C ARG A 110 6.39 -0.64 18.93
N ASP A 111 7.23 0.33 19.27
CA ASP A 111 7.16 1.66 18.69
C ASP A 111 7.35 1.60 17.16
N VAL A 112 6.62 2.46 16.44
CA VAL A 112 6.61 2.50 14.97
C VAL A 112 7.99 2.81 14.37
N CYS A 113 8.80 3.65 15.01
CA CYS A 113 10.16 3.94 14.55
C CYS A 113 11.05 2.69 14.68
N SER A 114 10.89 1.95 15.78
CA SER A 114 11.60 0.69 16.02
C SER A 114 11.17 -0.40 15.02
N ILE A 115 9.88 -0.47 14.67
CA ILE A 115 9.37 -1.32 13.60
C ILE A 115 10.05 -0.93 12.28
N ALA A 116 9.95 0.34 11.87
CA ALA A 116 10.53 0.84 10.62
C ALA A 116 12.03 0.53 10.48
N LYS A 117 12.85 0.83 11.51
CA LYS A 117 14.29 0.50 11.52
C LYS A 117 14.54 -0.98 11.27
N SER A 118 13.84 -1.84 12.01
CA SER A 118 14.03 -3.28 11.89
C SER A 118 13.51 -3.84 10.56
N THR A 119 12.42 -3.27 10.02
CA THR A 119 11.87 -3.68 8.73
C THR A 119 12.87 -3.36 7.62
N VAL A 120 13.43 -2.15 7.62
CA VAL A 120 14.46 -1.74 6.66
C VAL A 120 15.72 -2.60 6.79
N PHE A 121 16.25 -2.74 8.00
CA PHE A 121 17.49 -3.49 8.23
C PHE A 121 17.38 -4.97 7.86
N ASN A 122 16.28 -5.63 8.20
CA ASN A 122 16.14 -7.08 8.00
C ASN A 122 15.57 -7.46 6.63
N ASN A 123 14.82 -6.58 5.96
CA ASN A 123 14.05 -6.95 4.77
C ASN A 123 14.32 -6.09 3.54
N ASN A 124 14.99 -4.94 3.69
CA ASN A 124 15.36 -4.04 2.59
C ASN A 124 14.22 -3.74 1.59
N PRO A 125 13.08 -3.18 2.06
CA PRO A 125 11.92 -2.92 1.21
C PRO A 125 12.20 -1.81 0.20
N ASP A 126 11.51 -1.83 -0.95
CA ASP A 126 11.64 -0.72 -1.93
C ASP A 126 10.99 0.57 -1.42
N ALA A 127 9.93 0.46 -0.62
CA ALA A 127 9.36 1.58 0.13
C ALA A 127 8.63 1.11 1.38
N LEU A 128 8.51 2.01 2.36
CA LEU A 128 7.58 1.88 3.48
C LEU A 128 6.32 2.68 3.21
N CYS A 129 5.18 2.09 3.55
CA CYS A 129 3.89 2.73 3.58
C CYS A 129 3.51 2.98 5.05
N VAL A 130 3.24 4.24 5.39
CA VAL A 130 2.90 4.65 6.74
C VAL A 130 1.51 5.28 6.71
N SER A 131 0.57 4.62 7.40
CA SER A 131 -0.74 5.17 7.72
C SER A 131 -0.71 5.76 9.12
N GLY A 132 -1.53 6.78 9.37
CA GLY A 132 -1.89 7.12 10.73
C GLY A 132 -3.05 6.28 11.24
N LEU A 133 -3.34 6.40 12.54
CA LEU A 133 -4.37 5.59 13.21
C LEU A 133 -5.80 5.99 12.80
N THR A 134 -5.99 7.21 12.30
CA THR A 134 -7.30 7.71 11.84
C THR A 134 -7.10 8.59 10.61
N ALA A 135 -7.46 8.07 9.43
CA ALA A 135 -7.26 8.74 8.15
C ALA A 135 -7.70 10.23 8.17
N GLY A 136 -6.73 11.12 7.95
CA GLY A 136 -6.96 12.57 7.83
C GLY A 136 -6.77 13.34 9.15
N ALA A 137 -6.29 12.70 10.21
CA ALA A 137 -6.01 13.35 11.48
C ALA A 137 -4.58 13.92 11.54
N ARG A 138 -4.39 14.99 12.32
CA ARG A 138 -3.07 15.61 12.58
C ARG A 138 -2.04 14.62 13.16
N THR A 139 -2.51 13.60 13.89
CA THR A 139 -1.67 12.54 14.46
C THR A 139 -0.95 11.72 13.37
N ASP A 140 -1.51 11.67 12.16
CA ASP A 140 -0.97 10.91 11.03
C ASP A 140 0.35 11.52 10.54
N SER A 141 0.42 12.85 10.42
CA SER A 141 1.63 13.58 9.98
C SER A 141 2.81 13.40 10.96
N ALA A 142 2.53 13.33 12.26
CA ALA A 142 3.58 13.18 13.27
C ALA A 142 4.24 11.79 13.21
N ILE A 143 3.44 10.73 13.03
CA ILE A 143 3.96 9.37 12.85
C ILE A 143 4.78 9.29 11.56
N LEU A 144 4.22 9.80 10.45
CA LEU A 144 4.89 9.83 9.16
C LEU A 144 6.26 10.53 9.24
N LYS A 145 6.31 11.71 9.87
CA LYS A 145 7.55 12.47 10.06
C LYS A 145 8.58 11.70 10.87
N ARG A 146 8.18 11.15 12.02
CA ARG A 146 9.07 10.36 12.87
C ARG A 146 9.63 9.14 12.13
N VAL A 147 8.83 8.47 11.31
CA VAL A 147 9.29 7.34 10.49
C VAL A 147 10.27 7.82 9.42
N LYS A 148 9.96 8.89 8.68
CA LYS A 148 10.87 9.44 7.67
C LYS A 148 12.23 9.85 8.24
N GLU A 149 12.25 10.52 9.39
CA GLU A 149 13.49 10.90 10.10
C GLU A 149 14.27 9.67 10.60
N THR A 150 13.57 8.58 10.89
CA THR A 150 14.15 7.33 11.40
C THR A 150 14.84 6.51 10.31
N VAL A 151 14.32 6.54 9.08
CA VAL A 151 14.86 5.80 7.92
C VAL A 151 15.06 6.74 6.73
N PRO A 152 16.01 7.69 6.82
CA PRO A 152 16.14 8.79 5.84
C PRO A 152 16.44 8.30 4.41
N ASP A 153 17.16 7.17 4.29
CA ASP A 153 17.58 6.60 3.00
C ASP A 153 16.53 5.67 2.37
N THR A 154 15.40 5.44 3.04
CA THR A 154 14.30 4.62 2.53
C THR A 154 13.17 5.49 2.01
N VAL A 155 12.57 5.09 0.90
CA VAL A 155 11.35 5.74 0.39
C VAL A 155 10.21 5.52 1.37
N VAL A 156 9.57 6.58 1.83
CA VAL A 156 8.42 6.55 2.74
C VAL A 156 7.23 7.21 2.05
N LEU A 157 6.13 6.48 1.97
CA LEU A 157 4.88 6.91 1.36
C LEU A 157 3.81 7.14 2.43
N ALA A 158 3.12 8.28 2.35
CA ALA A 158 1.88 8.50 3.09
C ALA A 158 0.80 7.55 2.55
N ASN A 159 0.37 6.57 3.34
CA ASN A 159 -0.34 5.41 2.82
C ASN A 159 -1.87 5.60 2.72
N THR A 160 -2.49 6.26 3.69
CA THR A 160 -3.95 6.50 3.68
C THR A 160 -4.29 7.89 4.21
N GLY A 161 -5.49 8.39 3.88
CA GLY A 161 -5.99 9.67 4.37
C GLY A 161 -5.51 10.93 3.64
N VAL A 162 -4.75 10.81 2.55
CA VAL A 162 -4.29 11.97 1.78
C VAL A 162 -5.43 12.58 0.94
N CYS A 163 -5.64 13.87 1.09
CA CYS A 163 -6.68 14.67 0.45
C CYS A 163 -6.14 16.03 -0.01
N LEU A 164 -6.98 16.83 -0.68
CA LEU A 164 -6.58 18.14 -1.21
C LEU A 164 -6.08 19.09 -0.10
N GLU A 165 -6.65 18.96 1.08
CA GLU A 165 -6.41 19.84 2.22
C GLU A 165 -5.03 19.55 2.85
N ASN A 166 -4.60 18.29 2.87
CA ASN A 166 -3.36 17.87 3.55
C ASN A 166 -2.21 17.43 2.62
N VAL A 167 -2.44 17.25 1.32
CA VAL A 167 -1.42 16.69 0.40
C VAL A 167 -0.09 17.46 0.41
N GLU A 168 -0.14 18.77 0.58
CA GLU A 168 1.06 19.61 0.67
C GLU A 168 1.89 19.31 1.92
N GLU A 169 1.25 19.30 3.08
CA GLU A 169 1.90 18.93 4.35
C GLU A 169 2.47 17.50 4.28
N GLN A 170 1.72 16.56 3.72
CA GLN A 170 2.14 15.16 3.61
C GLN A 170 3.35 15.02 2.67
N LEU A 171 3.36 15.68 1.52
CA LEU A 171 4.46 15.61 0.55
C LEU A 171 5.69 16.45 0.95
N CYS A 172 5.57 17.39 1.90
CA CYS A 172 6.73 18.01 2.54
C CYS A 172 7.51 17.03 3.44
N ILE A 173 6.90 15.90 3.81
CA ILE A 173 7.48 14.89 4.70
C ILE A 173 7.81 13.61 3.93
N ALA A 174 6.84 13.08 3.19
CA ALA A 174 6.94 11.80 2.47
C ALA A 174 7.41 11.99 1.02
N ASP A 175 8.03 10.95 0.48
CA ASP A 175 8.50 10.91 -0.91
C ASP A 175 7.34 10.72 -1.91
N GLY A 176 6.16 10.37 -1.41
CA GLY A 176 4.95 10.19 -2.19
C GLY A 176 3.75 9.82 -1.32
N CYS A 177 2.63 9.52 -1.97
CA CYS A 177 1.42 9.10 -1.29
C CYS A 177 0.63 8.06 -2.09
N VAL A 178 -0.19 7.29 -1.37
CA VAL A 178 -1.25 6.44 -1.91
C VAL A 178 -2.58 7.10 -1.57
N THR A 179 -3.45 7.27 -2.57
CA THR A 179 -4.71 8.01 -2.42
C THR A 179 -5.82 7.32 -3.19
N ALA A 180 -6.97 7.12 -2.52
CA ALA A 180 -8.13 6.44 -3.10
C ALA A 180 -9.41 7.26 -2.93
N THR A 181 -9.93 7.37 -1.70
CA THR A 181 -11.23 7.99 -1.39
C THR A 181 -11.37 9.42 -1.91
N THR A 182 -10.30 10.22 -1.85
CA THR A 182 -10.24 11.58 -2.41
C THR A 182 -10.62 11.62 -3.90
N PHE A 183 -10.28 10.59 -4.67
CA PHE A 183 -10.58 10.49 -6.10
C PHE A 183 -11.97 9.96 -6.40
N LYS A 184 -12.69 9.40 -5.41
CA LYS A 184 -14.05 8.89 -5.64
C LYS A 184 -15.06 10.03 -5.69
N LYS A 185 -16.13 9.84 -6.46
CA LYS A 185 -17.26 10.79 -6.54
C LYS A 185 -17.79 11.09 -5.14
N ASP A 186 -17.97 12.38 -4.84
CA ASP A 186 -18.40 12.90 -3.54
C ASP A 186 -17.48 12.54 -2.36
N GLY A 187 -16.27 12.02 -2.61
CA GLY A 187 -15.37 11.52 -1.57
C GLY A 187 -15.89 10.25 -0.87
N VAL A 188 -16.82 9.52 -1.49
CA VAL A 188 -17.41 8.31 -0.91
C VAL A 188 -16.65 7.08 -1.42
N PHE A 189 -16.09 6.30 -0.49
CA PHE A 189 -15.23 5.15 -0.80
C PHE A 189 -15.84 4.16 -1.82
N ALA A 190 -17.14 3.86 -1.68
CA ALA A 190 -17.86 2.92 -2.54
C ALA A 190 -18.15 3.44 -3.96
N ASN A 191 -18.00 4.75 -4.21
CA ASN A 191 -18.29 5.34 -5.51
C ASN A 191 -17.19 5.07 -6.54
N PHE A 192 -17.50 5.29 -7.81
CA PHE A 192 -16.51 5.32 -8.88
C PHE A 192 -15.59 6.54 -8.77
N VAL A 193 -14.43 6.45 -9.43
CA VAL A 193 -13.49 7.56 -9.55
C VAL A 193 -14.12 8.68 -10.37
N ASP A 194 -13.94 9.92 -9.92
CA ASP A 194 -14.33 11.14 -10.62
C ASP A 194 -13.07 11.83 -11.18
N GLN A 195 -12.99 11.90 -12.51
CA GLN A 195 -11.85 12.47 -13.22
C GLN A 195 -11.59 13.93 -12.85
N ALA A 196 -12.64 14.73 -12.57
CA ALA A 196 -12.47 16.13 -12.20
C ALA A 196 -11.76 16.28 -10.85
N ARG A 197 -12.07 15.38 -9.91
CA ARG A 197 -11.42 15.33 -8.59
C ARG A 197 -9.95 14.92 -8.70
N VAL A 198 -9.65 13.93 -9.54
CA VAL A 198 -8.26 13.53 -9.85
C VAL A 198 -7.49 14.69 -10.46
N ALA A 199 -8.08 15.38 -11.46
CA ALA A 199 -7.45 16.50 -12.14
C ALA A 199 -7.10 17.64 -11.17
N LYS A 200 -8.05 18.04 -10.31
CA LYS A 200 -7.85 19.07 -9.28
C LYS A 200 -6.75 18.70 -8.28
N PHE A 201 -6.72 17.45 -7.84
CA PHE A 201 -5.65 16.97 -6.95
C PHE A 201 -4.28 17.01 -7.62
N MET A 202 -4.19 16.50 -8.85
CA MET A 202 -2.92 16.48 -9.58
C MET A 202 -2.43 17.88 -9.97
N GLU A 203 -3.32 18.85 -10.14
CA GLU A 203 -2.96 20.26 -10.31
C GLU A 203 -2.21 20.79 -9.08
N LYS A 204 -2.78 20.60 -7.88
CA LYS A 204 -2.10 20.97 -6.63
C LYS A 204 -0.76 20.24 -6.47
N VAL A 205 -0.70 18.94 -6.73
CA VAL A 205 0.54 18.14 -6.65
C VAL A 205 1.61 18.64 -7.63
N ARG A 206 1.22 19.04 -8.85
CA ARG A 206 2.17 19.61 -9.82
C ARG A 206 2.79 20.90 -9.31
N HIS A 207 2.00 21.78 -8.67
CA HIS A 207 2.53 23.01 -8.07
C HIS A 207 3.49 22.76 -6.91
N ILE A 208 3.23 21.74 -6.08
CA ILE A 208 4.11 21.38 -4.95
C ILE A 208 5.48 20.85 -5.41
N ARG A 209 5.53 20.21 -6.59
CA ARG A 209 6.72 19.55 -7.13
C ARG A 209 7.58 20.43 -8.05
N GLN A 210 7.12 21.66 -8.34
CA GLN A 210 7.88 22.66 -9.08
C GLN A 210 8.88 23.36 -8.15
#